data_AF-A0A955AEG9-F1
#
_entry.id   AF-A0A955AEG9-F1
#
_cell.length_a   1.000
_cell.length_b   1.000
_cell.length_c   1.000
_cell.angle_alpha   90.00
_cell.angle_beta   90.00
_cell.angle_gamma   90.00
#
_symmetry.space_group_name_H-M   'P 1'
#
loop_
_entity.id
_entity.type
_entity.pdbx_description
1 polymer ?
#
loop_
_entity_poly.entity_id
_entity_poly.type
_entity_poly.pdbx_seq_one_letter_code
_entity_poly.pdbx_strand_id
1 'polypeptide(L)'
;MSTSGYHRLVEVASQLTDDTDVLDGLDELTPVDAELILQRWEPIFQACEEILCEECEVPLRYEADFFSYHTQEVQHLRNLSRAIDFAGHGARLRGDDHQTVRHGLANLELGNAVRRGGLVVDHLVSVAIAQMGIDLLRRSRDRYDDTICKRITDALQKHETGREPFATILQRDSRWENESGYFDSSYAKSQINFDEFIDPDSELSVEEQRELIQLFKDLARRPLSERYEQYLAQDRQLVALPRLLVVDLAIRQFQYRKGRLPESLAQLSPEVLEWIPRDPFSDDQFIYRPNNPCFVVYSPGPDRRDAGGKFGPWPAVCFDGCDLCLDANDYWDDYCK
;
A
#
# COMPACT_ATOMS: atom_id res chain seq x y z
N MET A 1 -19.17 -18.71 20.09
CA MET A 1 -17.76 -18.29 19.99
C MET A 1 -17.79 -16.82 19.58
N SER A 2 -17.00 -15.95 20.21
CA SER A 2 -16.91 -14.55 19.78
C SER A 2 -16.39 -14.50 18.35
N THR A 3 -17.07 -13.77 17.46
CA THR A 3 -16.57 -13.48 16.10
C THR A 3 -15.22 -12.77 16.21
N SER A 4 -14.20 -13.22 15.47
CA SER A 4 -12.87 -12.58 15.48
C SER A 4 -12.97 -11.15 14.95
N GLY A 5 -12.00 -10.29 15.33
CA GLY A 5 -11.94 -8.91 14.83
C GLY A 5 -11.95 -8.84 13.30
N TYR A 6 -11.23 -9.75 12.64
CA TYR A 6 -11.19 -9.83 11.17
C TYR A 6 -12.55 -10.13 10.55
N HIS A 7 -13.29 -11.13 11.04
CA HIS A 7 -14.61 -11.42 10.48
C HIS A 7 -15.61 -10.28 10.73
N ARG A 8 -15.51 -9.58 11.88
CA ARG A 8 -16.31 -8.37 12.11
C ARG A 8 -15.95 -7.26 11.11
N LEU A 9 -14.66 -7.09 10.81
CA LEU A 9 -14.21 -6.12 9.81
C LEU A 9 -14.74 -6.45 8.41
N VAL A 10 -14.68 -7.73 8.01
CA VAL A 10 -15.23 -8.21 6.74
C VAL A 10 -16.75 -7.99 6.67
N GLU A 11 -17.48 -8.31 7.75
CA GLU A 11 -18.93 -8.12 7.84
C GLU A 11 -19.34 -6.65 7.72
N VAL A 12 -18.56 -5.73 8.30
CA VAL A 12 -18.80 -4.29 8.13
C VAL A 12 -18.44 -3.85 6.71
N ALA A 13 -17.29 -4.29 6.18
CA ALA A 13 -16.85 -3.96 4.82
C ALA A 13 -17.83 -4.47 3.75
N SER A 14 -18.48 -5.63 3.96
CA SER A 14 -19.46 -6.16 3.02
C SER A 14 -20.72 -5.29 2.90
N GLN A 15 -20.97 -4.35 3.83
CA GLN A 15 -22.11 -3.44 3.79
C GLN A 15 -21.88 -2.22 2.87
N LEU A 16 -20.65 -2.02 2.35
CA LEU A 16 -20.34 -0.88 1.49
C LEU A 16 -21.20 -0.83 0.23
N THR A 17 -21.51 -1.99 -0.33
CA THR A 17 -22.33 -2.05 -1.51
C THR A 17 -23.08 -3.36 -1.61
N ASP A 18 -24.34 -3.25 -2.03
CA ASP A 18 -25.11 -4.37 -2.56
C ASP A 18 -24.74 -4.66 -4.04
N ASP A 19 -24.00 -3.73 -4.70
CA ASP A 19 -23.72 -3.70 -6.13
C ASP A 19 -22.30 -3.18 -6.45
N THR A 20 -21.43 -4.01 -7.03
CA THR A 20 -20.03 -3.65 -7.32
C THR A 20 -19.89 -2.48 -8.29
N ASP A 21 -20.92 -2.22 -9.11
CA ASP A 21 -20.92 -1.23 -10.20
C ASP A 21 -20.61 0.19 -9.72
N VAL A 22 -20.96 0.53 -8.48
CA VAL A 22 -20.77 1.89 -7.95
C VAL A 22 -19.30 2.22 -7.70
N LEU A 23 -18.48 1.24 -7.34
CA LEU A 23 -17.05 1.46 -7.12
C LEU A 23 -16.29 1.62 -8.44
N ASP A 24 -16.79 1.02 -9.51
CA ASP A 24 -16.16 1.06 -10.82
C ASP A 24 -16.52 2.36 -11.58
N GLY A 25 -17.64 3.01 -11.24
CA GLY A 25 -18.06 4.31 -11.78
C GLY A 25 -17.73 5.54 -10.91
N LEU A 26 -16.82 5.43 -9.94
CA LEU A 26 -16.55 6.54 -8.99
C LEU A 26 -16.10 7.84 -9.69
N ASP A 27 -15.32 7.71 -10.76
CA ASP A 27 -14.79 8.87 -11.51
C ASP A 27 -15.87 9.59 -12.33
N GLU A 28 -17.04 8.96 -12.50
CA GLU A 28 -18.18 9.50 -13.26
C GLU A 28 -19.23 10.16 -12.36
N LEU A 29 -19.09 10.05 -11.02
CA LEU A 29 -20.07 10.58 -10.08
C LEU A 29 -20.14 12.11 -10.13
N THR A 30 -21.37 12.65 -10.08
CA THR A 30 -21.55 14.08 -9.84
C THR A 30 -21.13 14.43 -8.41
N PRO A 31 -20.76 15.69 -8.12
CA PRO A 31 -20.44 16.10 -6.75
C PRO A 31 -21.58 15.83 -5.74
N VAL A 32 -22.83 15.88 -6.18
CA VAL A 32 -24.00 15.60 -5.33
C VAL A 32 -24.10 14.11 -5.02
N ASP A 33 -23.93 13.25 -6.02
CA ASP A 33 -23.97 11.79 -5.84
C ASP A 33 -22.80 11.29 -4.99
N ALA A 34 -21.62 11.87 -5.19
CA ALA A 34 -20.44 11.62 -4.37
C ALA A 34 -20.69 12.01 -2.89
N GLU A 35 -21.35 13.14 -2.62
CA GLU A 35 -21.66 13.52 -1.24
C GLU A 35 -22.68 12.56 -0.60
N LEU A 36 -23.73 12.17 -1.34
CA LEU A 36 -24.73 11.22 -0.86
C LEU A 36 -24.13 9.85 -0.54
N ILE A 37 -23.21 9.36 -1.38
CA ILE A 37 -22.58 8.06 -1.15
C ILE A 37 -21.63 8.09 0.04
N LEU A 38 -20.87 9.18 0.21
CA LEU A 38 -19.99 9.36 1.35
C LEU A 38 -20.76 9.43 2.67
N GLN A 39 -21.90 10.13 2.69
CA GLN A 39 -22.79 10.15 3.86
C GLN A 39 -23.33 8.75 4.21
N ARG A 40 -23.62 7.93 3.21
CA ARG A 40 -24.04 6.53 3.41
C ARG A 40 -22.91 5.65 3.94
N TRP A 41 -21.68 5.88 3.52
CA TRP A 41 -20.52 5.08 3.91
C TRP A 41 -19.87 5.50 5.23
N GLU A 42 -20.09 6.72 5.70
CA GLU A 42 -19.47 7.24 6.93
C GLU A 42 -19.69 6.33 8.17
N PRO A 43 -20.90 5.79 8.44
CA PRO A 43 -21.08 4.84 9.54
C PRO A 43 -20.25 3.55 9.40
N ILE A 44 -20.01 3.11 8.16
CA ILE A 44 -19.18 1.94 7.86
C ILE A 44 -17.72 2.26 8.17
N PHE A 45 -17.24 3.44 7.77
CA PHE A 45 -15.88 3.89 8.09
C PHE A 45 -15.64 3.97 9.60
N GLN A 46 -16.58 4.54 10.34
CA GLN A 46 -16.50 4.61 11.81
C GLN A 46 -16.44 3.22 12.45
N ALA A 47 -17.33 2.31 12.03
CA ALA A 47 -17.32 0.94 12.53
C ALA A 47 -16.01 0.19 12.18
N CYS A 48 -15.45 0.41 10.98
CA CYS A 48 -14.15 -0.15 10.62
C CYS A 48 -13.04 0.39 11.53
N GLU A 49 -12.96 1.71 11.72
CA GLU A 49 -11.96 2.36 12.59
C GLU A 49 -12.02 1.85 14.04
N GLU A 50 -13.21 1.52 14.56
CA GLU A 50 -13.38 0.91 15.89
C GLU A 50 -12.87 -0.54 15.95
N ILE A 51 -12.92 -1.28 14.84
CA ILE A 51 -12.50 -2.69 14.75
C ILE A 51 -11.00 -2.82 14.45
N LEU A 52 -10.42 -1.86 13.72
CA LEU A 52 -9.00 -1.81 13.34
C LEU A 52 -8.11 -1.61 14.58
N CYS A 53 -7.94 -2.67 15.35
CA CYS A 53 -7.05 -2.76 16.51
C CYS A 53 -5.99 -3.84 16.31
N GLU A 54 -5.05 -3.97 17.25
CA GLU A 54 -3.92 -4.93 17.17
C GLU A 54 -4.36 -6.40 17.10
N GLU A 55 -5.58 -6.73 17.55
CA GLU A 55 -6.13 -8.09 17.58
C GLU A 55 -6.81 -8.53 16.26
N CYS A 56 -6.86 -7.66 15.25
CA CYS A 56 -7.43 -8.01 13.94
C CYS A 56 -6.38 -8.76 13.09
N GLU A 57 -6.55 -10.08 12.97
CA GLU A 57 -5.70 -11.00 12.20
C GLU A 57 -6.53 -11.94 11.30
N VAL A 58 -6.00 -12.26 10.12
CA VAL A 58 -6.59 -13.24 9.20
C VAL A 58 -6.71 -14.59 9.90
N PRO A 59 -7.92 -15.16 10.02
CA PRO A 59 -8.15 -16.44 10.69
C PRO A 59 -7.78 -17.61 9.76
N LEU A 60 -6.48 -17.73 9.47
CA LEU A 60 -5.94 -18.70 8.51
C LEU A 60 -6.31 -20.15 8.88
N ARG A 61 -6.85 -20.88 7.90
CA ARG A 61 -7.10 -22.34 8.01
C ARG A 61 -6.22 -23.11 7.04
N TYR A 62 -5.67 -24.21 7.52
CA TYR A 62 -4.78 -25.09 6.75
C TYR A 62 -5.61 -26.13 5.99
N GLU A 63 -6.42 -25.65 5.04
CA GLU A 63 -7.42 -26.44 4.32
C GLU A 63 -7.35 -26.13 2.81
N ALA A 64 -7.57 -27.13 1.96
CA ALA A 64 -7.45 -27.00 0.50
C ALA A 64 -8.49 -26.03 -0.11
N ASP A 65 -9.60 -25.77 0.56
CA ASP A 65 -10.68 -24.88 0.12
C ASP A 65 -10.63 -23.49 0.77
N PHE A 66 -9.55 -23.14 1.49
CA PHE A 66 -9.37 -21.82 2.13
C PHE A 66 -9.75 -20.65 1.20
N PHE A 67 -9.28 -20.68 -0.05
CA PHE A 67 -9.53 -19.63 -1.04
C PHE A 67 -10.98 -19.57 -1.57
N SER A 68 -11.82 -20.57 -1.29
CA SER A 68 -13.22 -20.58 -1.73
C SER A 68 -14.08 -19.51 -1.05
N TYR A 69 -13.72 -19.11 0.17
CA TYR A 69 -14.36 -18.03 0.92
C TYR A 69 -13.44 -16.82 1.08
N HIS A 70 -12.15 -17.05 1.32
CA HIS A 70 -11.21 -15.99 1.65
C HIS A 70 -11.03 -14.96 0.51
N THR A 71 -11.15 -15.39 -0.74
CA THR A 71 -11.12 -14.48 -1.91
C THR A 71 -12.22 -13.41 -1.81
N GLN A 72 -13.42 -13.78 -1.36
CA GLN A 72 -14.54 -12.85 -1.19
C GLN A 72 -14.31 -11.91 0.01
N GLU A 73 -13.78 -12.44 1.12
CA GLU A 73 -13.42 -11.63 2.29
C GLU A 73 -12.43 -10.52 1.91
N VAL A 74 -11.37 -10.89 1.20
CA VAL A 74 -10.34 -9.95 0.70
C VAL A 74 -10.95 -8.95 -0.30
N GLN A 75 -11.88 -9.37 -1.17
CA GLN A 75 -12.57 -8.46 -2.08
C GLN A 75 -13.34 -7.37 -1.33
N HIS A 76 -14.05 -7.71 -0.24
CA HIS A 76 -14.75 -6.73 0.59
C HIS A 76 -13.78 -5.71 1.21
N LEU A 77 -12.61 -6.16 1.69
CA LEU A 77 -11.60 -5.27 2.28
C LEU A 77 -10.93 -4.38 1.23
N ARG A 78 -10.70 -4.87 0.01
CA ARG A 78 -10.22 -4.05 -1.12
C ARG A 78 -11.24 -2.98 -1.53
N ASN A 79 -12.52 -3.34 -1.55
CA ASN A 79 -13.61 -2.40 -1.83
C ASN A 79 -13.69 -1.31 -0.75
N LEU A 80 -13.48 -1.67 0.52
CA LEU A 80 -13.35 -0.71 1.62
C LEU A 80 -12.17 0.25 1.42
N SER A 81 -11.00 -0.26 1.05
CA SER A 81 -9.84 0.60 0.76
C SER A 81 -10.12 1.59 -0.37
N ARG A 82 -10.77 1.16 -1.46
CA ARG A 82 -11.19 2.04 -2.57
C ARG A 82 -12.15 3.13 -2.11
N ALA A 83 -13.15 2.78 -1.29
CA ALA A 83 -14.12 3.72 -0.75
C ALA A 83 -13.47 4.75 0.20
N ILE A 84 -12.56 4.30 1.08
CA ILE A 84 -11.79 5.17 1.99
C ILE A 84 -10.93 6.14 1.17
N ASP A 85 -10.26 5.65 0.13
CA ASP A 85 -9.41 6.47 -0.73
C ASP A 85 -10.21 7.53 -1.47
N PHE A 86 -11.36 7.15 -2.06
CA PHE A 86 -12.30 8.10 -2.68
C PHE A 86 -12.76 9.19 -1.69
N ALA A 87 -13.14 8.81 -0.47
CA ALA A 87 -13.50 9.75 0.59
C ALA A 87 -12.35 10.70 0.93
N GLY A 88 -11.14 10.17 1.04
CA GLY A 88 -9.91 10.92 1.26
C GLY A 88 -9.63 11.94 0.16
N HIS A 89 -9.71 11.53 -1.11
CA HIS A 89 -9.55 12.41 -2.26
C HIS A 89 -10.61 13.52 -2.26
N GLY A 90 -11.87 13.19 -1.95
CA GLY A 90 -12.94 14.18 -1.80
C GLY A 90 -12.65 15.20 -0.68
N ALA A 91 -12.19 14.76 0.48
CA ALA A 91 -11.78 15.63 1.58
C ALA A 91 -10.64 16.56 1.17
N ARG A 92 -9.64 16.03 0.47
CA ARG A 92 -8.48 16.78 -0.02
C ARG A 92 -8.88 17.89 -0.98
N LEU A 93 -9.83 17.63 -1.89
CA LEU A 93 -10.35 18.61 -2.85
C LEU A 93 -11.12 19.74 -2.16
N ARG A 94 -11.76 19.46 -1.02
CA ARG A 94 -12.43 20.48 -0.17
C ARG A 94 -11.46 21.23 0.75
N GLY A 95 -10.19 20.86 0.78
CA GLY A 95 -9.19 21.43 1.68
C GLY A 95 -9.34 20.99 3.14
N ASP A 96 -10.04 19.87 3.40
CA ASP A 96 -10.16 19.29 4.74
C ASP A 96 -8.98 18.34 5.00
N ASP A 97 -7.87 18.91 5.46
CA ASP A 97 -6.66 18.15 5.75
C ASP A 97 -6.85 17.18 6.93
N HIS A 98 -7.76 17.47 7.87
CA HIS A 98 -8.05 16.56 8.99
C HIS A 98 -8.71 15.26 8.53
N GLN A 99 -9.69 15.36 7.63
CA GLN A 99 -10.36 14.19 7.05
C GLN A 99 -9.47 13.47 6.04
N THR A 100 -8.71 14.20 5.22
CA THR A 100 -7.70 13.62 4.32
C THR A 100 -6.75 12.71 5.10
N VAL A 101 -6.23 13.21 6.23
CA VAL A 101 -5.33 12.44 7.09
C VAL A 101 -6.04 11.28 7.81
N ARG A 102 -7.29 11.46 8.25
CA ARG A 102 -8.06 10.35 8.84
C ARG A 102 -8.16 9.17 7.88
N HIS A 103 -8.60 9.42 6.64
CA HIS A 103 -8.75 8.37 5.62
C HIS A 103 -7.41 7.74 5.22
N GLY A 104 -6.35 8.53 5.08
CA GLY A 104 -5.01 8.01 4.76
C GLY A 104 -4.49 7.07 5.86
N LEU A 105 -4.67 7.45 7.12
CA LEU A 105 -4.30 6.61 8.27
C LEU A 105 -5.19 5.37 8.39
N ALA A 106 -6.49 5.46 8.07
CA ALA A 106 -7.39 4.31 8.07
C ALA A 106 -6.95 3.24 7.06
N ASN A 107 -6.50 3.63 5.86
CA ASN A 107 -5.93 2.69 4.88
C ASN A 107 -4.65 2.02 5.40
N LEU A 108 -3.79 2.74 6.12
CA LEU A 108 -2.59 2.13 6.72
C LEU A 108 -2.93 1.08 7.78
N GLU A 109 -3.90 1.35 8.65
CA GLU A 109 -4.35 0.39 9.66
C GLU A 109 -5.07 -0.81 9.01
N LEU A 110 -5.89 -0.58 7.98
CA LEU A 110 -6.50 -1.65 7.18
C LEU A 110 -5.44 -2.54 6.53
N GLY A 111 -4.37 -1.94 5.98
CA GLY A 111 -3.23 -2.69 5.45
C GLY A 111 -2.61 -3.62 6.50
N ASN A 112 -2.39 -3.15 7.72
CA ASN A 112 -1.90 -3.99 8.81
C ASN A 112 -2.89 -5.11 9.19
N ALA A 113 -4.19 -4.82 9.23
CA ALA A 113 -5.22 -5.81 9.54
C ALA A 113 -5.29 -6.93 8.49
N VAL A 114 -5.20 -6.59 7.20
CA VAL A 114 -5.14 -7.57 6.09
C VAL A 114 -3.85 -8.39 6.13
N ARG A 115 -2.73 -7.75 6.50
CA ARG A 115 -1.42 -8.40 6.55
C ARG A 115 -1.28 -9.45 7.66
N ARG A 116 -1.75 -9.16 8.87
CA ARG A 116 -1.49 -9.98 10.07
C ARG A 116 -2.17 -11.33 9.98
N GLY A 117 -1.45 -12.41 10.28
CA GLY A 117 -1.99 -13.77 10.29
C GLY A 117 -2.20 -14.37 8.89
N GLY A 118 -2.09 -13.56 7.83
CA GLY A 118 -2.32 -13.94 6.44
C GLY A 118 -1.15 -14.63 5.76
N LEU A 119 -1.36 -14.96 4.50
CA LEU A 119 -0.42 -15.57 3.55
C LEU A 119 0.30 -14.49 2.72
N VAL A 120 1.19 -14.90 1.81
CA VAL A 120 1.89 -13.94 0.93
C VAL A 120 0.88 -13.15 0.07
N VAL A 121 -0.23 -13.76 -0.35
CA VAL A 121 -1.29 -13.05 -1.08
C VAL A 121 -1.93 -11.91 -0.26
N ASP A 122 -2.17 -12.13 1.02
CA ASP A 122 -2.67 -11.09 1.93
C ASP A 122 -1.65 -9.95 2.10
N HIS A 123 -0.36 -10.30 2.19
CA HIS A 123 0.70 -9.31 2.18
C HIS A 123 0.65 -8.45 0.91
N LEU A 124 0.51 -9.04 -0.28
CA LEU A 124 0.42 -8.28 -1.52
C LEU A 124 -0.80 -7.34 -1.57
N VAL A 125 -1.94 -7.79 -1.06
CA VAL A 125 -3.13 -6.93 -0.93
C VAL A 125 -2.85 -5.79 0.06
N SER A 126 -2.19 -6.08 1.18
CA SER A 126 -1.80 -5.05 2.15
C SER A 126 -0.84 -4.00 1.55
N VAL A 127 0.02 -4.38 0.61
CA VAL A 127 0.89 -3.44 -0.12
C VAL A 127 0.05 -2.42 -0.87
N ALA A 128 -0.92 -2.89 -1.66
CA ALA A 128 -1.79 -2.01 -2.44
C ALA A 128 -2.59 -1.05 -1.53
N ILE A 129 -3.20 -1.58 -0.47
CA ILE A 129 -4.00 -0.79 0.49
C ILE A 129 -3.13 0.27 1.20
N ALA A 130 -1.96 -0.11 1.71
CA ALA A 130 -1.09 0.82 2.42
C ALA A 130 -0.53 1.92 1.49
N GLN A 131 -0.24 1.58 0.22
CA GLN A 131 0.19 2.56 -0.77
C GLN A 131 -0.87 3.63 -1.03
N MET A 132 -2.16 3.28 -1.12
CA MET A 132 -3.25 4.27 -1.23
C MET A 132 -3.24 5.24 -0.04
N GLY A 133 -3.09 4.72 1.18
CA GLY A 133 -2.96 5.53 2.39
C GLY A 133 -1.77 6.51 2.34
N ILE A 134 -0.58 6.04 1.95
CA ILE A 134 0.59 6.91 1.79
C ILE A 134 0.40 7.93 0.66
N ASP A 135 -0.20 7.53 -0.45
CA ASP A 135 -0.46 8.39 -1.61
C ASP A 135 -1.31 9.60 -1.20
N LEU A 136 -2.38 9.35 -0.44
CA LEU A 136 -3.24 10.40 0.06
C LEU A 136 -2.49 11.36 0.99
N LEU A 137 -1.69 10.82 1.93
CA LEU A 137 -0.94 11.63 2.88
C LEU A 137 0.14 12.48 2.18
N ARG A 138 0.89 11.92 1.22
CA ARG A 138 1.97 12.64 0.52
C ARG A 138 1.46 13.76 -0.37
N ARG A 139 0.25 13.65 -0.93
CA ARG A 139 -0.30 14.63 -1.91
C ARG A 139 -0.70 15.96 -1.28
N SER A 140 -0.69 16.08 0.05
CA SER A 140 -0.98 17.34 0.76
C SER A 140 0.05 17.69 1.83
N ARG A 141 1.24 17.07 1.73
CA ARG A 141 2.38 17.23 2.66
C ARG A 141 2.91 18.66 2.77
N ASP A 142 2.61 19.50 1.78
CA ASP A 142 2.96 20.91 1.73
C ASP A 142 1.97 21.82 2.48
N ARG A 143 0.79 21.33 2.84
CA ARG A 143 -0.27 22.10 3.52
C ARG A 143 -0.37 21.84 5.01
N TYR A 144 0.15 20.70 5.48
CA TYR A 144 -0.01 20.28 6.86
C TYR A 144 0.68 21.22 7.85
N ASP A 145 -0.04 21.57 8.91
CA ASP A 145 0.52 22.29 10.04
C ASP A 145 1.31 21.36 10.98
N ASP A 146 1.90 21.94 12.02
CA ASP A 146 2.70 21.21 13.01
C ASP A 146 1.89 20.12 13.74
N THR A 147 0.60 20.34 13.96
CA THR A 147 -0.30 19.41 14.66
C THR A 147 -0.57 18.18 13.80
N ILE A 148 -0.93 18.40 12.53
CA ILE A 148 -1.20 17.34 11.56
C ILE A 148 0.07 16.54 11.28
N CYS A 149 1.20 17.20 11.04
CA CYS A 149 2.48 16.53 10.82
C CYS A 149 2.89 15.65 12.00
N LYS A 150 2.67 16.10 13.25
CA LYS A 150 2.93 15.29 14.44
C LYS A 150 2.00 14.06 14.48
N ARG A 151 0.70 14.25 14.23
CA ARG A 151 -0.27 13.15 14.17
C ARG A 151 0.14 12.10 13.12
N ILE A 152 0.53 12.53 11.93
CA ILE A 152 1.01 11.64 10.86
C ILE A 152 2.26 10.90 11.33
N THR A 153 3.26 11.61 11.84
CA THR A 153 4.53 11.00 12.28
C THR A 153 4.32 9.93 13.37
N ASP A 154 3.53 10.26 14.40
CA ASP A 154 3.22 9.32 15.49
C ASP A 154 2.44 8.10 14.96
N ALA A 155 1.51 8.31 14.02
CA ALA A 155 0.72 7.23 13.43
C ALA A 155 1.55 6.34 12.47
N LEU A 156 2.46 6.90 11.68
CA LEU A 156 3.34 6.13 10.80
C LEU A 156 4.32 5.25 11.60
N GLN A 157 4.83 5.77 12.73
CA GLN A 157 5.66 4.98 13.65
C GLN A 157 4.87 3.82 14.26
N LYS A 158 3.62 4.07 14.70
CA LYS A 158 2.73 3.02 15.20
C LYS A 158 2.42 1.99 14.12
N HIS A 159 2.05 2.43 12.91
CA HIS A 159 1.78 1.58 11.77
C HIS A 159 2.96 0.66 11.48
N GLU A 160 4.19 1.20 11.42
CA GLU A 160 5.39 0.41 11.18
C GLU A 160 5.64 -0.62 12.29
N THR A 161 5.47 -0.24 13.56
CA THR A 161 5.67 -1.13 14.71
C THR A 161 4.62 -2.25 14.76
N GLY A 162 3.39 -1.99 14.33
CA GLY A 162 2.28 -2.94 14.29
C GLY A 162 2.32 -3.93 13.12
N ARG A 163 3.31 -3.83 12.22
CA ARG A 163 3.46 -4.74 11.07
C ARG A 163 4.00 -6.09 11.51
N GLU A 164 3.35 -7.14 11.01
CA GLU A 164 3.93 -8.48 11.07
C GLU A 164 5.15 -8.59 10.13
N PRO A 165 6.33 -9.05 10.57
CA PRO A 165 7.49 -9.18 9.70
C PRO A 165 7.22 -10.08 8.49
N PHE A 166 7.65 -9.67 7.29
CA PHE A 166 7.41 -10.45 6.07
C PHE A 166 8.04 -11.86 6.12
N ALA A 167 9.19 -12.01 6.78
CA ALA A 167 9.81 -13.32 6.98
C ALA A 167 8.90 -14.30 7.76
N THR A 168 8.08 -13.80 8.69
CA THR A 168 7.09 -14.61 9.42
C THR A 168 5.96 -15.07 8.49
N ILE A 169 5.45 -14.15 7.67
CA ILE A 169 4.42 -14.44 6.66
C ILE A 169 4.93 -15.49 5.67
N LEU A 170 6.16 -15.34 5.20
CA LEU A 170 6.79 -16.27 4.26
C LEU A 170 6.90 -17.69 4.83
N GLN A 171 7.32 -17.82 6.09
CA GLN A 171 7.39 -19.12 6.76
C GLN A 171 6.00 -19.76 6.92
N ARG A 172 4.99 -18.95 7.26
CA ARG A 172 3.59 -19.40 7.36
C ARG A 172 3.05 -19.84 6.02
N ASP A 173 3.32 -19.08 4.97
CA ASP A 173 2.91 -19.36 3.60
C ASP A 173 3.47 -20.70 3.12
N SER A 174 4.79 -20.90 3.22
CA SER A 174 5.40 -22.20 2.90
C SER A 174 4.83 -23.35 3.71
N ARG A 175 4.50 -23.14 4.99
CA ARG A 175 3.86 -24.17 5.82
C ARG A 175 2.45 -24.50 5.30
N TRP A 176 1.67 -23.47 4.98
CA TRP A 176 0.32 -23.61 4.45
C TRP A 176 0.32 -24.36 3.11
N GLU A 177 1.25 -24.05 2.21
CA GLU A 177 1.41 -24.78 0.93
C GLU A 177 1.66 -26.28 1.14
N ASN A 178 2.45 -26.64 2.16
CA ASN A 178 2.80 -28.03 2.47
C ASN A 178 1.70 -28.79 3.23
N GLU A 179 0.90 -28.12 4.06
CA GLU A 179 -0.05 -28.75 4.98
C GLU A 179 -1.52 -28.69 4.50
N SER A 180 -1.89 -27.72 3.66
CA SER A 180 -3.29 -27.49 3.24
C SER A 180 -3.84 -28.55 2.29
N GLY A 181 -2.97 -29.24 1.55
CA GLY A 181 -3.37 -30.10 0.43
C GLY A 181 -3.88 -29.34 -0.79
N TYR A 182 -3.73 -28.00 -0.84
CA TYR A 182 -4.19 -27.16 -1.95
C TYR A 182 -3.60 -27.61 -3.30
N PHE A 183 -2.29 -27.85 -3.35
CA PHE A 183 -1.59 -28.29 -4.57
C PHE A 183 -1.71 -29.79 -4.88
N ASP A 184 -2.25 -30.58 -3.94
CA ASP A 184 -2.54 -32.00 -4.15
C ASP A 184 -4.00 -32.26 -4.56
N SER A 185 -4.88 -31.27 -4.37
CA SER A 185 -6.23 -31.30 -4.93
C SER A 185 -6.17 -31.39 -6.45
N SER A 186 -7.13 -32.09 -7.06
CA SER A 186 -7.17 -32.36 -8.50
C SER A 186 -7.21 -31.12 -9.40
N TYR A 187 -7.32 -29.91 -8.82
CA TYR A 187 -7.28 -28.62 -9.50
C TYR A 187 -5.86 -28.15 -9.89
N ALA A 188 -4.81 -28.58 -9.17
CA ALA A 188 -3.49 -27.97 -9.30
C ALA A 188 -2.55 -28.67 -10.30
N LYS A 189 -2.81 -29.94 -10.67
CA LYS A 189 -1.87 -30.74 -11.48
C LYS A 189 -2.23 -30.88 -12.97
N SER A 190 -3.42 -30.44 -13.41
CA SER A 190 -3.76 -30.53 -14.85
C SER A 190 -4.92 -29.61 -15.27
N GLN A 191 -4.66 -28.80 -16.31
CA GLN A 191 -5.63 -28.13 -17.21
C GLN A 191 -6.09 -26.70 -16.89
N ILE A 192 -5.21 -25.79 -16.46
CA ILE A 192 -5.47 -24.37 -16.77
C ILE A 192 -5.28 -24.20 -18.29
N ASN A 193 -6.39 -24.12 -19.03
CA ASN A 193 -6.36 -23.76 -20.43
C ASN A 193 -6.14 -22.26 -20.54
N PHE A 194 -4.89 -21.85 -20.73
CA PHE A 194 -4.57 -20.43 -20.77
C PHE A 194 -5.21 -19.67 -21.94
N ASP A 195 -5.70 -20.36 -22.98
CA ASP A 195 -6.47 -19.73 -24.05
C ASP A 195 -7.85 -19.22 -23.56
N GLU A 196 -8.33 -19.65 -22.38
CA GLU A 196 -9.57 -19.13 -21.75
C GLU A 196 -9.39 -17.73 -21.14
N PHE A 197 -8.15 -17.25 -20.97
CA PHE A 197 -7.87 -15.88 -20.52
C PHE A 197 -7.79 -14.89 -21.68
N ILE A 198 -7.97 -15.35 -22.93
CA ILE A 198 -8.05 -14.44 -24.07
C ILE A 198 -9.42 -13.79 -24.05
N ASP A 199 -9.43 -12.48 -23.84
CA ASP A 199 -10.62 -11.65 -23.87
C ASP A 199 -10.82 -11.10 -25.30
N PRO A 200 -11.89 -11.52 -26.01
CA PRO A 200 -12.17 -11.00 -27.35
C PRO A 200 -12.57 -9.52 -27.36
N ASP A 201 -13.00 -8.97 -26.21
CA ASP A 201 -13.44 -7.58 -26.06
C ASP A 201 -12.31 -6.65 -25.57
N SER A 202 -11.12 -7.21 -25.30
CA SER A 202 -9.93 -6.44 -24.90
C SER A 202 -9.40 -5.57 -26.05
N GLU A 203 -8.88 -4.39 -25.70
CA GLU A 203 -8.22 -3.47 -26.65
C GLU A 203 -6.91 -4.03 -27.23
N LEU A 204 -6.32 -5.05 -26.59
CA LEU A 204 -5.11 -5.75 -27.05
C LEU A 204 -5.42 -6.82 -28.09
N SER A 205 -4.55 -6.96 -29.10
CA SER A 205 -4.62 -8.06 -30.06
C SER A 205 -4.44 -9.42 -29.37
N VAL A 206 -4.95 -10.48 -30.00
CA VAL A 206 -4.80 -11.86 -29.49
C VAL A 206 -3.33 -12.23 -29.32
N GLU A 207 -2.47 -11.77 -30.22
CA GLU A 207 -1.02 -11.97 -30.14
C GLU A 207 -0.42 -11.29 -28.89
N GLU A 208 -0.76 -10.03 -28.62
CA GLU A 208 -0.29 -9.30 -27.42
C GLU A 208 -0.82 -9.96 -26.13
N GLN A 209 -2.08 -10.39 -26.11
CA GLN A 209 -2.64 -11.14 -24.97
C GLN A 209 -1.90 -12.46 -24.74
N ARG A 210 -1.52 -13.17 -25.82
CA ARG A 210 -0.71 -14.40 -25.72
C ARG A 210 0.70 -14.12 -25.18
N GLU A 211 1.30 -12.99 -25.56
CA GLU A 211 2.60 -12.56 -25.00
C GLU A 211 2.50 -12.27 -23.50
N LEU A 212 1.44 -11.59 -23.05
CA LEU A 212 1.18 -11.36 -21.63
C LEU A 212 0.96 -12.66 -20.84
N ILE A 213 0.17 -13.59 -21.40
CA ILE A 213 -0.01 -14.93 -20.82
C ILE A 213 1.34 -15.66 -20.71
N GLN A 214 2.19 -15.53 -21.72
CA GLN A 214 3.52 -16.16 -21.71
C GLN A 214 4.44 -15.53 -20.65
N LEU A 215 4.41 -14.20 -20.50
CA LEU A 215 5.11 -13.50 -19.43
C LEU A 215 4.65 -13.97 -18.05
N PHE A 216 3.34 -14.12 -17.83
CA PHE A 216 2.79 -14.63 -16.58
C PHE A 216 3.27 -16.07 -16.28
N LYS A 217 3.28 -16.94 -17.29
CA LYS A 217 3.81 -18.32 -17.16
C LYS A 217 5.29 -18.31 -16.78
N ASP A 218 6.08 -17.45 -17.39
CA ASP A 218 7.52 -17.39 -17.14
C ASP A 218 7.82 -16.82 -15.76
N LEU A 219 7.03 -15.85 -15.28
CA LEU A 219 7.09 -15.39 -13.90
C LEU A 219 6.76 -16.51 -12.91
N ALA A 220 5.70 -17.29 -13.17
CA ALA A 220 5.29 -18.41 -12.31
C ALA A 220 6.33 -19.54 -12.24
N ARG A 221 7.15 -19.71 -13.30
CA ARG A 221 8.23 -20.70 -13.37
C ARG A 221 9.52 -20.27 -12.69
N ARG A 222 9.67 -19.00 -12.31
CA ARG A 222 10.89 -18.53 -11.63
C ARG A 222 11.07 -19.27 -10.30
N PRO A 223 12.32 -19.53 -9.90
CA PRO A 223 12.63 -20.07 -8.59
C PRO A 223 11.89 -19.31 -7.48
N LEU A 224 11.38 -20.02 -6.48
CA LEU A 224 10.66 -19.41 -5.36
C LEU A 224 11.50 -18.31 -4.68
N SER A 225 12.81 -18.50 -4.59
CA SER A 225 13.74 -17.50 -4.05
C SER A 225 13.70 -16.17 -4.81
N GLU A 226 13.62 -16.19 -6.14
CA GLU A 226 13.56 -14.97 -6.96
C GLU A 226 12.21 -14.25 -6.80
N ARG A 227 11.11 -15.02 -6.70
CA ARG A 227 9.79 -14.45 -6.41
C ARG A 227 9.75 -13.80 -5.02
N TYR A 228 10.39 -14.41 -4.03
CA TYR A 228 10.47 -13.86 -2.68
C TYR A 228 11.32 -12.60 -2.56
N GLU A 229 12.37 -12.46 -3.36
CA GLU A 229 13.16 -11.22 -3.41
C GLU A 229 12.31 -10.02 -3.88
N GLN A 230 11.41 -10.23 -4.84
CA GLN A 230 10.48 -9.18 -5.30
C GLN A 230 9.52 -8.76 -4.19
N TYR A 231 8.94 -9.71 -3.46
CA TYR A 231 8.05 -9.42 -2.33
C TYR A 231 8.80 -8.75 -1.18
N LEU A 232 10.04 -9.14 -0.91
CA LEU A 232 10.88 -8.48 0.08
C LEU A 232 11.18 -7.03 -0.30
N ALA A 233 11.41 -6.75 -1.59
CA ALA A 233 11.61 -5.38 -2.07
C ALA A 233 10.35 -4.53 -1.87
N GLN A 234 9.16 -5.07 -2.17
CA GLN A 234 7.88 -4.41 -1.87
C GLN A 234 7.68 -4.18 -0.37
N ASP A 235 8.01 -5.16 0.46
CA ASP A 235 7.92 -5.03 1.92
C ASP A 235 8.83 -3.90 2.45
N ARG A 236 10.06 -3.80 1.92
CA ARG A 236 10.97 -2.68 2.21
C ARG A 236 10.44 -1.36 1.69
N GLN A 237 9.81 -1.32 0.52
CA GLN A 237 9.18 -0.11 -0.02
C GLN A 237 8.09 0.41 0.94
N LEU A 238 7.28 -0.49 1.51
CA LEU A 238 6.29 -0.13 2.52
C LEU A 238 6.88 0.41 3.82
N VAL A 239 8.16 0.14 4.12
CA VAL A 239 8.87 0.79 5.24
C VAL A 239 9.49 2.12 4.78
N ALA A 240 10.05 2.15 3.58
CA ALA A 240 10.77 3.30 3.04
C ALA A 240 9.86 4.50 2.83
N LEU A 241 8.69 4.32 2.22
CA LEU A 241 7.78 5.42 1.88
C LEU A 241 7.21 6.14 3.13
N PRO A 242 6.69 5.47 4.17
CA PRO A 242 6.31 6.13 5.42
C PRO A 242 7.47 6.89 6.06
N ARG A 243 8.66 6.28 6.14
CA ARG A 243 9.83 6.93 6.73
C ARG A 243 10.30 8.14 5.91
N LEU A 244 10.25 8.06 4.58
CA LEU A 244 10.49 9.20 3.68
C LEU A 244 9.49 10.32 3.94
N LEU A 245 8.21 10.01 4.15
CA LEU A 245 7.18 11.00 4.44
C LEU A 245 7.44 11.69 5.78
N VAL A 246 7.83 10.94 6.81
CA VAL A 246 8.26 11.51 8.10
C VAL A 246 9.43 12.49 7.91
N VAL A 247 10.44 12.11 7.13
CA VAL A 247 11.61 12.96 6.89
C VAL A 247 11.25 14.20 6.06
N ASP A 248 10.44 14.07 5.00
CA ASP A 248 9.96 15.20 4.19
C ASP A 248 9.18 16.21 5.03
N LEU A 249 8.22 15.74 5.85
CA LEU A 249 7.46 16.60 6.77
C LEU A 249 8.39 17.30 7.78
N ALA A 250 9.36 16.58 8.34
CA ALA A 250 10.32 17.15 9.28
C ALA A 250 11.20 18.25 8.65
N ILE A 251 11.64 18.06 7.40
CA ILE A 251 12.39 19.08 6.65
C ILE A 251 11.53 20.34 6.46
N ARG A 252 10.25 20.18 6.08
CA ARG A 252 9.32 21.31 5.90
C ARG A 252 9.07 22.06 7.20
N GLN A 253 8.85 21.34 8.31
CA GLN A 253 8.72 21.96 9.63
C GLN A 253 9.98 22.71 10.04
N PHE A 254 11.16 22.12 9.82
CA PHE A 254 12.43 22.80 10.09
C PHE A 254 12.53 24.10 9.26
N GLN A 255 12.21 24.03 7.97
CA GLN A 255 12.23 25.19 7.07
C GLN A 255 11.26 26.28 7.54
N TYR A 256 10.05 25.91 7.93
CA TYR A 256 9.05 26.82 8.46
C TYR A 256 9.52 27.52 9.73
N ARG A 257 10.06 26.76 10.70
CA ARG A 257 10.48 27.28 12.01
C ARG A 257 11.78 28.11 11.96
N LYS A 258 12.74 27.71 11.11
CA LYS A 258 14.07 28.33 11.05
C LYS A 258 14.24 29.31 9.89
N GLY A 259 13.31 29.36 8.94
CA GLY A 259 13.40 30.17 7.73
C GLY A 259 14.46 29.71 6.73
N ARG A 260 15.02 28.50 6.91
CA ARG A 260 16.03 27.90 6.03
C ARG A 260 15.92 26.38 6.06
N LEU A 261 16.37 25.72 4.98
CA LEU A 261 16.53 24.27 4.97
C LEU A 261 17.59 23.80 5.98
N PRO A 262 17.47 22.57 6.50
CA PRO A 262 18.55 21.94 7.25
C PRO A 262 19.76 21.70 6.34
N GLU A 263 20.97 21.86 6.86
CA GLU A 263 22.21 21.61 6.11
C GLU A 263 22.47 20.09 5.95
N SER A 264 21.92 19.30 6.87
CA SER A 264 21.93 17.83 6.85
C SER A 264 20.74 17.30 7.64
N LEU A 265 20.33 16.06 7.38
CA LEU A 265 19.23 15.42 8.10
C LEU A 265 19.47 15.35 9.62
N ALA A 266 20.73 15.34 10.06
CA ALA A 266 21.08 15.36 11.49
C ALA A 266 20.53 16.58 12.24
N GLN A 267 20.27 17.71 11.56
CA GLN A 267 19.68 18.91 12.19
C GLN A 267 18.19 18.76 12.52
N LEU A 268 17.52 17.71 12.03
CA LEU A 268 16.12 17.45 12.35
C LEU A 268 15.94 16.87 13.76
N SER A 269 16.99 16.28 14.35
CA SER A 269 16.96 15.70 15.69
C SER A 269 17.78 16.54 16.68
N PRO A 270 17.35 16.66 17.96
CA PRO A 270 16.11 16.11 18.54
C PRO A 270 14.90 17.06 18.44
N GLU A 271 15.04 18.24 17.82
CA GLU A 271 14.02 19.30 17.89
C GLU A 271 12.74 19.00 17.10
N VAL A 272 12.86 18.37 15.92
CA VAL A 272 11.73 18.06 15.03
C VAL A 272 11.37 16.57 15.11
N LEU A 273 12.39 15.71 15.08
CA LEU A 273 12.27 14.25 15.21
C LEU A 273 13.08 13.78 16.42
N GLU A 274 12.58 12.75 17.12
CA GLU A 274 13.33 12.13 18.21
C GLU A 274 14.63 11.49 17.70
N TRP A 275 14.56 10.74 16.59
CA TRP A 275 15.70 10.21 15.85
C TRP A 275 15.45 10.27 14.34
N ILE A 276 16.52 10.18 13.54
CA ILE A 276 16.42 10.13 12.07
C ILE A 276 16.10 8.70 11.64
N PRO A 277 14.97 8.44 10.95
CA PRO A 277 14.67 7.12 10.41
C PRO A 277 15.72 6.68 9.40
N ARG A 278 16.10 5.38 9.46
CA ARG A 278 17.00 4.78 8.48
C ARG A 278 16.25 4.32 7.24
N ASP A 279 16.91 4.34 6.10
CA ASP A 279 16.42 3.76 4.86
C ASP A 279 16.52 2.22 4.91
N PRO A 280 15.41 1.47 4.73
CA PRO A 280 15.42 0.01 4.76
C PRO A 280 16.13 -0.65 3.58
N PHE A 281 16.50 0.09 2.53
CA PHE A 281 17.25 -0.46 1.40
C PHE A 281 18.77 -0.38 1.59
N SER A 282 19.27 0.77 2.06
CA SER A 282 20.69 1.05 2.26
C SER A 282 21.19 0.79 3.69
N ASP A 283 20.30 0.64 4.68
CA ASP A 283 20.60 0.57 6.11
C ASP A 283 21.29 1.85 6.68
N ASP A 284 21.30 2.94 5.91
CA ASP A 284 21.87 4.26 6.24
C ASP A 284 20.77 5.34 6.26
N GLN A 285 21.13 6.63 6.32
CA GLN A 285 20.19 7.74 6.14
C GLN A 285 19.70 7.83 4.70
N PHE A 286 18.47 8.35 4.51
CA PHE A 286 18.01 8.73 3.19
C PHE A 286 18.93 9.78 2.55
N ILE A 287 19.04 9.73 1.23
CA ILE A 287 19.83 10.69 0.48
C ILE A 287 19.07 12.01 0.44
N TYR A 288 19.67 13.05 1.00
CA TYR A 288 19.10 14.38 1.07
C TYR A 288 19.94 15.37 0.28
N ARG A 289 19.29 16.11 -0.63
CA ARG A 289 19.94 17.14 -1.44
C ARG A 289 19.14 18.45 -1.34
N PRO A 290 19.60 19.42 -0.52
CA PRO A 290 18.98 20.74 -0.46
C PRO A 290 19.27 21.54 -1.74
N ASN A 291 18.26 22.23 -2.26
CA ASN A 291 18.38 23.17 -3.37
C ASN A 291 17.46 24.38 -3.12
N ASN A 292 17.87 25.25 -2.19
CA ASN A 292 17.06 26.34 -1.63
C ASN A 292 16.28 27.13 -2.72
N PRO A 293 14.95 27.26 -2.60
CA PRO A 293 14.09 26.88 -1.46
C PRO A 293 13.56 25.44 -1.48
N CYS A 294 13.91 24.65 -2.49
CA CYS A 294 13.47 23.28 -2.67
C CYS A 294 14.45 22.26 -2.08
N PHE A 295 14.06 20.99 -2.05
CA PHE A 295 14.94 19.88 -1.72
C PHE A 295 14.43 18.60 -2.37
N VAL A 296 15.28 17.59 -2.43
CA VAL A 296 14.87 16.21 -2.67
C VAL A 296 15.37 15.32 -1.54
N VAL A 297 14.55 14.34 -1.16
CA VAL A 297 14.90 13.26 -0.24
C VAL A 297 14.41 11.95 -0.83
N TYR A 298 15.28 10.95 -0.89
CA TYR A 298 15.00 9.69 -1.59
C TYR A 298 15.87 8.54 -1.07
N SER A 299 15.54 7.32 -1.49
CA SER A 299 16.33 6.11 -1.27
C SER A 299 16.90 5.63 -2.60
N PRO A 300 18.11 5.03 -2.65
CA PRO A 300 18.63 4.38 -3.85
C PRO A 300 17.82 3.13 -4.25
N GLY A 301 16.85 2.69 -3.44
CA GLY A 301 15.99 1.56 -3.79
C GLY A 301 16.71 0.20 -3.76
N PRO A 302 16.11 -0.83 -4.36
CA PRO A 302 16.56 -2.22 -4.25
C PRO A 302 17.98 -2.48 -4.77
N ASP A 303 18.43 -1.75 -5.78
CA ASP A 303 19.76 -1.94 -6.38
C ASP A 303 20.90 -1.29 -5.57
N ARG A 304 20.53 -0.43 -4.60
CA ARG A 304 21.41 0.29 -3.67
C ARG A 304 22.40 1.23 -4.37
N ARG A 305 22.09 1.69 -5.58
CA ARG A 305 22.92 2.63 -6.34
C ARG A 305 22.20 3.97 -6.45
N ASP A 306 22.81 5.03 -5.95
CA ASP A 306 22.29 6.40 -6.11
C ASP A 306 22.31 6.78 -7.59
N ALA A 307 21.12 6.90 -8.20
CA ALA A 307 20.93 7.32 -9.59
C ALA A 307 20.90 8.84 -9.74
N GLY A 308 21.24 9.58 -8.69
CA GLY A 308 21.38 11.03 -8.74
C GLY A 308 20.06 11.79 -8.61
N GLY A 309 18.99 11.16 -8.14
CA GLY A 309 17.63 11.69 -8.15
C GLY A 309 16.91 11.43 -9.48
N LYS A 310 17.32 10.39 -10.21
CA LYS A 310 16.57 9.93 -11.39
C LYS A 310 15.40 9.07 -10.88
N PHE A 311 14.20 9.63 -10.90
CA PHE A 311 13.00 8.98 -10.37
C PHE A 311 12.18 8.28 -11.46
N GLY A 312 11.32 7.36 -11.05
CA GLY A 312 10.36 6.67 -11.91
C GLY A 312 9.35 5.89 -11.07
N PRO A 313 8.37 5.22 -11.70
CA PRO A 313 7.45 4.37 -10.98
C PRO A 313 8.17 3.16 -10.38
N TRP A 314 7.50 2.46 -9.47
CA TRP A 314 8.10 1.32 -8.77
C TRP A 314 8.78 0.28 -9.70
N PRO A 315 8.21 -0.09 -10.87
CA PRO A 315 8.92 -0.95 -11.82
C PRO A 315 10.26 -0.38 -12.29
N ALA A 316 10.34 0.92 -12.59
CA ALA A 316 11.58 1.57 -12.98
C ALA A 316 12.60 1.59 -11.82
N VAL A 317 12.13 1.74 -10.58
CA VAL A 317 12.98 1.63 -9.38
C VAL A 317 13.51 0.21 -9.21
N CYS A 318 12.69 -0.81 -9.49
CA CYS A 318 13.12 -2.21 -9.40
C CYS A 318 14.06 -2.65 -10.53
N PHE A 319 13.86 -2.14 -11.75
CA PHE A 319 14.43 -2.76 -12.95
C PHE A 319 15.28 -1.80 -13.82
N ASP A 320 15.07 -0.49 -13.72
CA ASP A 320 15.70 0.51 -14.61
C ASP A 320 16.71 1.43 -13.89
N GLY A 321 17.04 1.10 -12.64
CA GLY A 321 18.02 1.82 -11.81
C GLY A 321 17.56 3.23 -11.46
N CYS A 322 16.25 3.44 -11.26
CA CYS A 322 15.73 4.68 -10.72
C CYS A 322 15.78 4.69 -9.18
N ASP A 323 15.95 5.86 -8.59
CA ASP A 323 15.86 6.07 -7.15
C ASP A 323 14.39 6.07 -6.69
N LEU A 324 14.14 5.59 -5.47
CA LEU A 324 12.82 5.61 -4.82
C LEU A 324 12.56 6.97 -4.16
N CYS A 325 11.58 7.71 -4.65
CA CYS A 325 11.05 8.92 -4.00
C CYS A 325 9.59 8.75 -3.56
N LEU A 326 9.09 9.70 -2.78
CA LEU A 326 7.67 9.72 -2.36
C LEU A 326 6.70 9.80 -3.53
N ASP A 327 7.09 10.49 -4.60
CA ASP A 327 6.23 10.76 -5.75
C ASP A 327 6.38 9.71 -6.86
N ALA A 328 6.95 8.54 -6.57
CA ALA A 328 7.17 7.47 -7.56
C ALA A 328 5.90 7.14 -8.36
N ASN A 329 4.73 7.14 -7.73
CA ASN A 329 3.44 6.88 -8.39
C ASN A 329 3.01 7.97 -9.38
N ASP A 330 3.55 9.18 -9.33
CA ASP A 330 3.21 10.23 -10.29
C ASP A 330 3.95 10.06 -11.64
N TYR A 331 4.89 9.11 -11.75
CA TYR A 331 5.67 8.84 -12.96
C TYR A 331 5.08 7.77 -13.88
N TRP A 332 3.91 7.20 -13.54
CA TRP A 332 3.28 6.15 -14.38
C TRP A 332 2.90 6.65 -15.78
N ASP A 333 2.36 7.86 -15.89
CA ASP A 333 1.91 8.42 -17.17
C ASP A 333 3.04 8.65 -18.17
N ASP A 334 4.26 8.90 -17.68
CA ASP A 334 5.44 9.13 -18.53
C ASP A 334 6.20 7.83 -18.82
N TYR A 335 6.00 6.80 -17.99
CA TYR A 335 6.64 5.49 -18.16
C TYR A 335 5.89 4.58 -19.13
N CYS A 336 4.56 4.71 -19.20
CA CYS A 336 3.72 3.91 -20.08
C CYS A 336 3.56 4.49 -21.51
N LYS A 337 4.21 5.62 -21.82
CA LYS A 337 4.26 6.24 -23.15
C LYS A 337 5.58 5.90 -23.84
#